data_AF-A0A947FVF1-F1
#
_entry.id   AF-A0A947FVF1-F1
#
_cell.length_a   1.000
_cell.length_b   1.000
_cell.length_c   1.000
_cell.angle_alpha   90.00
_cell.angle_beta   90.00
_cell.angle_gamma   90.00
#
_symmetry.space_group_name_H-M   'P 1'
#
loop_
_entity.id
_entity.type
_entity.pdbx_description
1 polymer ?
#
loop_
_entity_poly.entity_id
_entity_poly.type
_entity_poly.pdbx_seq_one_letter_code
_entity_poly.pdbx_strand_id
1 'polypeptide(L)'
;MSLSDELQRIFDSDRTMRMAELGLLRRKDAQELVALLERETEHALAMEDRVEGTMRLERLADLCAQVPGPRMTDALIAILNDAEPRVRVAAGEALRDLGYERYAEVARGIERALDRKAHGLAMAELPWVLAEIAEPSALALLRRFLEHPNADVVAAAIESLAQLRDPESIADLERFLSDSRVVTIEDFEDETKTTLGELAADALDIVR
;
A
#
# COMPACT_ATOMS: atom_id res chain seq x y z
N MET A 1 25.58 31.47 -10.57
CA MET A 1 24.15 31.34 -10.27
C MET A 1 24.00 31.45 -8.77
N SER A 2 23.06 32.26 -8.28
CA SER A 2 22.88 32.43 -6.83
C SER A 2 22.00 31.33 -6.23
N LEU A 3 22.08 31.10 -4.92
CA LEU A 3 21.17 30.19 -4.21
C LEU A 3 19.69 30.58 -4.40
N SER A 4 19.42 31.88 -4.55
CA SER A 4 18.07 32.38 -4.84
C SER A 4 17.61 31.97 -6.24
N ASP A 5 18.51 31.97 -7.23
CA ASP A 5 18.19 31.53 -8.59
C ASP A 5 17.93 30.02 -8.63
N GLU A 6 18.68 29.23 -7.86
CA GLU A 6 18.47 27.78 -7.73
C GLU A 6 17.11 27.46 -7.12
N LEU A 7 16.75 28.13 -6.02
CA LEU A 7 15.44 27.94 -5.38
C LEU A 7 14.29 28.35 -6.31
N GLN A 8 14.44 29.45 -7.06
CA GLN A 8 13.43 29.88 -8.02
C GLN A 8 13.19 28.83 -9.12
N ARG A 9 14.24 28.16 -9.60
CA ARG A 9 14.12 27.07 -10.58
C ARG A 9 13.34 25.88 -10.03
N ILE A 10 13.49 25.56 -8.75
CA ILE A 10 12.70 24.51 -8.10
C ILE A 10 11.22 24.87 -8.13
N PHE A 11 10.86 26.10 -7.72
CA PHE A 11 9.46 26.56 -7.76
C PHE A 11 8.87 26.61 -9.16
N ASP A 12 9.67 27.01 -10.16
CA ASP A 12 9.21 27.06 -11.55
C ASP A 12 9.03 25.66 -12.15
N SER A 13 9.88 24.71 -11.78
CA SER A 13 9.77 23.30 -12.18
C SER A 13 8.53 22.65 -11.56
N ASP A 14 8.30 22.85 -10.27
CA ASP A 14 7.12 22.37 -9.54
C ASP A 14 5.82 22.93 -10.14
N ARG A 15 5.78 24.24 -10.45
CA ARG A 15 4.62 24.85 -11.14
C ARG A 15 4.40 24.23 -12.51
N THR A 16 5.46 23.99 -13.27
CA THR A 16 5.39 23.39 -14.61
C THR A 16 4.86 21.95 -14.52
N MET A 17 5.35 21.17 -13.56
CA MET A 17 4.88 19.81 -13.29
C MET A 17 3.38 19.78 -12.97
N ARG A 18 2.92 20.60 -12.01
CA ARG A 18 1.49 20.65 -11.64
C ARG A 18 0.60 21.07 -12.81
N MET A 19 1.05 22.00 -13.65
CA MET A 19 0.30 22.38 -14.85
C MET A 19 0.23 21.26 -15.88
N ALA A 20 1.31 20.49 -16.06
CA ALA A 20 1.34 19.33 -16.95
C ALA A 20 0.41 18.22 -16.46
N GLU A 21 0.42 17.93 -15.17
CA GLU A 21 -0.50 17.00 -14.51
C GLU A 21 -1.96 17.42 -14.70
N LEU A 22 -2.31 18.66 -14.39
CA LEU A 22 -3.67 19.16 -14.61
C LEU A 22 -4.07 19.05 -16.08
N GLY A 23 -3.13 19.24 -17.00
CA GLY A 23 -3.34 19.04 -18.43
C GLY A 23 -3.62 17.58 -18.80
N LEU A 24 -2.90 16.64 -18.19
CA LEU A 24 -3.06 15.20 -18.39
C LEU A 24 -4.40 14.70 -17.83
N LEU A 25 -4.74 15.10 -16.59
CA LEU A 25 -5.95 14.64 -15.91
C LEU A 25 -7.24 15.24 -16.48
N ARG A 26 -7.17 16.41 -17.14
CA ARG A 26 -8.32 17.03 -17.82
C ARG A 26 -8.62 16.44 -19.20
N ARG A 27 -7.89 15.42 -19.64
CA ARG A 27 -8.14 14.75 -20.93
C ARG A 27 -9.53 14.11 -20.92
N LYS A 28 -10.26 14.28 -22.02
CA LYS A 28 -11.66 13.84 -22.13
C LYS A 28 -11.81 12.32 -22.22
N ASP A 29 -10.77 11.62 -22.68
CA ASP A 29 -10.81 10.17 -22.84
C ASP A 29 -10.19 9.49 -21.61
N ALA A 30 -11.07 9.09 -20.69
CA ALA A 30 -10.68 8.37 -19.49
C ALA A 30 -10.09 6.99 -19.80
N GLN A 31 -10.51 6.33 -20.89
CA GLN A 31 -9.99 5.01 -21.25
C GLN A 31 -8.57 5.11 -21.78
N GLU A 32 -8.29 6.11 -22.61
CA GLU A 32 -6.94 6.41 -23.09
C GLU A 32 -6.01 6.74 -21.91
N LEU A 33 -6.46 7.57 -20.96
CA LEU A 33 -5.67 7.93 -19.77
C LEU A 33 -5.36 6.71 -18.90
N VAL A 34 -6.37 5.89 -18.58
CA VAL A 34 -6.18 4.67 -17.78
C VAL A 34 -5.25 3.67 -18.51
N ALA A 35 -5.34 3.56 -19.84
CA ALA A 35 -4.44 2.72 -20.64
C ALA A 35 -3.00 3.24 -20.65
N LEU A 36 -2.82 4.55 -20.71
CA LEU A 36 -1.51 5.19 -20.61
C LEU A 36 -0.90 4.91 -19.23
N LEU A 37 -1.59 5.25 -18.15
CA LEU A 37 -1.06 5.11 -16.79
C LEU A 37 -0.72 3.65 -16.45
N GLU A 38 -1.58 2.69 -16.80
CA GLU A 38 -1.27 1.26 -16.58
C GLU A 38 0.01 0.85 -17.30
N ARG A 39 0.15 1.19 -18.59
CA ARG A 39 1.34 0.85 -19.38
C ARG A 39 2.61 1.51 -18.86
N GLU A 40 2.54 2.78 -18.47
CA GLU A 40 3.72 3.49 -17.93
C GLU A 40 4.11 2.94 -16.54
N THR A 41 3.16 2.48 -15.74
CA THR A 41 3.43 1.76 -14.48
C THR A 41 4.14 0.44 -14.75
N GLU A 42 3.63 -0.40 -15.66
CA GLU A 42 4.29 -1.65 -16.06
C GLU A 42 5.70 -1.39 -16.59
N HIS A 43 5.87 -0.35 -17.40
CA HIS A 43 7.17 0.03 -17.94
C HIS A 43 8.13 0.45 -16.82
N ALA A 44 7.71 1.35 -15.92
CA ALA A 44 8.53 1.86 -14.82
C ALA A 44 8.95 0.76 -13.83
N LEU A 45 8.06 -0.20 -13.55
CA LEU A 45 8.37 -1.39 -12.75
C LEU A 45 9.48 -2.24 -13.37
N ALA A 46 9.55 -2.31 -14.71
CA ALA A 46 10.52 -3.11 -15.46
C ALA A 46 11.81 -2.36 -15.82
N MET A 47 11.98 -1.09 -15.42
CA MET A 47 13.15 -0.29 -15.81
C MET A 47 14.44 -0.79 -15.14
N GLU A 48 15.50 -0.91 -15.95
CA GLU A 48 16.86 -1.18 -15.45
C GLU A 48 17.48 0.04 -14.75
N ASP A 49 17.21 1.25 -15.27
CA ASP A 49 17.55 2.50 -14.58
C ASP A 49 16.61 2.67 -13.39
N ARG A 50 17.02 2.15 -12.23
CA ARG A 50 16.24 2.22 -11.00
C ARG A 50 16.09 3.62 -10.44
N VAL A 51 16.98 4.55 -10.76
CA VAL A 51 16.82 5.94 -10.30
C VAL A 51 15.62 6.56 -11.00
N GLU A 52 15.60 6.49 -12.33
CA GLU A 52 14.47 6.99 -13.13
C GLU A 52 13.19 6.19 -12.88
N GLY A 53 13.28 4.86 -12.79
CA GLY A 53 12.14 3.98 -12.51
C GLY A 53 11.44 4.34 -11.20
N THR A 54 12.21 4.49 -10.11
CA THR A 54 11.69 4.91 -8.81
C THR A 54 11.02 6.28 -8.87
N MET A 55 11.65 7.28 -9.50
CA MET A 55 11.06 8.62 -9.65
C MET A 55 9.74 8.59 -10.42
N ARG A 56 9.63 7.74 -11.44
CA ARG A 56 8.39 7.55 -12.20
C ARG A 56 7.32 6.87 -11.37
N LEU A 57 7.66 5.82 -10.64
CA LEU A 57 6.70 5.06 -9.82
C LEU A 57 6.10 5.92 -8.72
N GLU A 58 6.90 6.74 -8.04
CA GLU A 58 6.40 7.73 -7.07
C GLU A 58 5.38 8.67 -7.71
N ARG A 59 5.67 9.16 -8.93
CA ARG A 59 4.76 10.06 -9.63
C ARG A 59 3.51 9.35 -10.17
N LEU A 60 3.65 8.11 -10.61
CA LEU A 60 2.56 7.28 -11.11
C LEU A 60 1.62 6.87 -9.97
N ALA A 61 2.10 6.69 -8.75
CA ALA A 61 1.26 6.45 -7.59
C ALA A 61 0.26 7.60 -7.38
N ASP A 62 0.75 8.83 -7.32
CA ASP A 62 -0.10 10.04 -7.21
C ASP A 62 -1.11 10.15 -8.37
N LEU A 63 -0.65 9.99 -9.61
CA LEU A 63 -1.53 10.06 -10.79
C LEU A 63 -2.59 8.95 -10.81
N CYS A 64 -2.25 7.72 -10.40
CA CYS A 64 -3.20 6.61 -10.34
C CYS A 64 -4.26 6.84 -9.26
N ALA A 65 -3.92 7.41 -8.10
CA ALA A 65 -4.91 7.72 -7.06
C ALA A 65 -5.95 8.75 -7.52
N GLN A 66 -5.54 9.71 -8.35
CA GLN A 66 -6.42 10.76 -8.89
C GLN A 66 -7.34 10.26 -10.02
N VAL A 67 -7.10 9.07 -10.58
CA VAL A 67 -7.91 8.50 -11.67
C VAL A 67 -8.78 7.35 -11.16
N PRO A 68 -10.12 7.49 -11.25
CA PRO A 68 -11.03 6.41 -10.90
C PRO A 68 -10.86 5.12 -11.69
N GLY A 69 -10.92 3.98 -10.99
CA GLY A 69 -11.22 2.69 -11.59
C GLY A 69 -10.32 1.55 -11.14
N PRO A 70 -10.76 0.30 -11.38
CA PRO A 70 -10.11 -0.89 -10.86
C PRO A 70 -8.66 -1.06 -11.36
N ARG A 71 -8.36 -0.61 -12.59
CA ARG A 71 -7.00 -0.69 -13.15
C ARG A 71 -6.02 0.23 -12.41
N MET A 72 -6.49 1.37 -11.90
CA MET A 72 -5.64 2.30 -11.16
C MET A 72 -5.38 1.78 -9.74
N THR A 73 -6.38 1.16 -9.10
CA THR A 73 -6.15 0.44 -7.84
C THR A 73 -5.21 -0.76 -8.02
N ASP A 74 -5.38 -1.54 -9.08
CA ASP A 74 -4.47 -2.66 -9.40
C ASP A 74 -3.03 -2.16 -9.64
N ALA A 75 -2.87 -1.01 -10.33
CA ALA A 75 -1.57 -0.37 -10.53
C ALA A 75 -0.94 0.10 -9.20
N LEU A 76 -1.71 0.76 -8.32
CA LEU A 76 -1.22 1.16 -6.99
C LEU A 76 -0.75 -0.03 -6.17
N ILE A 77 -1.48 -1.15 -6.17
CA ILE A 77 -1.07 -2.39 -5.48
C ILE A 77 0.21 -2.97 -6.11
N ALA A 78 0.39 -2.86 -7.42
CA ALA A 78 1.62 -3.28 -8.08
C ALA A 78 2.82 -2.38 -7.69
N ILE A 79 2.62 -1.06 -7.57
CA ILE A 79 3.65 -0.12 -7.11
C ILE A 79 4.00 -0.37 -5.63
N LEU A 80 3.01 -0.67 -4.79
CA LEU A 80 3.21 -1.07 -3.38
C LEU A 80 4.06 -2.34 -3.24
N ASN A 81 4.24 -3.11 -4.31
CA ASN A 81 5.06 -4.31 -4.32
C ASN A 81 6.53 -4.06 -4.70
N ASP A 82 6.92 -2.81 -4.95
CA ASP A 82 8.30 -2.47 -5.33
C ASP A 82 9.28 -2.67 -4.16
N ALA A 83 10.52 -3.08 -4.48
CA ALA A 83 11.55 -3.33 -3.48
C ALA A 83 12.05 -2.03 -2.82
N GLU A 84 11.94 -0.88 -3.49
CA GLU A 84 12.38 0.41 -2.96
C GLU A 84 11.36 0.95 -1.93
N PRO A 85 11.78 1.18 -0.67
CA PRO A 85 10.87 1.64 0.39
C PRO A 85 10.12 2.94 0.04
N ARG A 86 10.78 3.93 -0.59
CA ARG A 86 10.11 5.20 -0.92
C ARG A 86 8.95 5.03 -1.91
N VAL A 87 9.06 4.05 -2.81
CA VAL A 87 8.01 3.74 -3.79
C VAL A 87 6.81 3.11 -3.09
N ARG A 88 7.07 2.20 -2.14
CA ARG A 88 6.00 1.60 -1.32
C ARG A 88 5.29 2.65 -0.47
N VAL A 89 6.03 3.55 0.17
CA VAL A 89 5.46 4.67 0.94
C VAL A 89 4.54 5.50 0.06
N ALA A 90 5.00 5.92 -1.13
CA ALA A 90 4.17 6.70 -2.06
C ALA A 90 2.88 5.97 -2.48
N ALA A 91 2.96 4.67 -2.76
CA ALA A 91 1.78 3.87 -3.11
C ALA A 91 0.84 3.63 -1.93
N GLY A 92 1.37 3.42 -0.72
CA GLY A 92 0.61 3.24 0.50
C GLY A 92 -0.17 4.50 0.86
N GLU A 93 0.49 5.67 0.82
CA GLU A 93 -0.15 6.97 1.00
C GLU A 93 -1.24 7.21 -0.04
N ALA A 94 -0.95 6.94 -1.31
CA ALA A 94 -1.91 7.08 -2.41
C ALA A 94 -3.13 6.16 -2.25
N LEU A 95 -2.94 4.91 -1.80
CA LEU A 95 -4.03 3.98 -1.50
C LEU A 95 -4.87 4.43 -0.30
N ARG A 96 -4.22 4.96 0.74
CA ARG A 96 -4.89 5.48 1.93
C ARG A 96 -5.74 6.70 1.60
N ASP A 97 -5.18 7.67 0.87
CA ASP A 97 -5.90 8.88 0.45
C ASP A 97 -7.10 8.50 -0.43
N LEU A 98 -6.90 7.59 -1.39
CA LEU A 98 -8.00 7.01 -2.16
C LEU A 98 -9.01 6.29 -1.27
N GLY A 99 -8.56 5.60 -0.22
CA GLY A 99 -9.38 4.88 0.74
C GLY A 99 -10.28 5.80 1.58
N TYR A 100 -9.77 6.95 2.01
CA TYR A 100 -10.55 7.94 2.76
C TYR A 100 -11.71 8.52 1.94
N GLU A 101 -11.55 8.64 0.62
CA GLU A 101 -12.62 9.14 -0.26
C GLU A 101 -13.51 8.01 -0.79
N ARG A 102 -12.90 6.88 -1.14
CA ARG A 102 -13.49 5.82 -1.99
C ARG A 102 -13.05 4.43 -1.55
N TYR A 103 -13.19 4.14 -0.25
CA TYR A 103 -12.84 2.86 0.36
C TYR A 103 -13.28 1.61 -0.44
N ALA A 104 -14.51 1.60 -0.94
CA ALA A 104 -15.05 0.47 -1.69
C ALA A 104 -14.26 0.12 -2.97
N GLU A 105 -13.42 1.03 -3.48
CA GLU A 105 -12.55 0.74 -4.62
C GLU A 105 -11.23 0.11 -4.20
N VAL A 106 -10.62 0.64 -3.13
CA VAL A 106 -9.44 0.04 -2.50
C VAL A 106 -9.75 -1.38 -2.04
N ALA A 107 -10.86 -1.56 -1.32
CA ALA A 107 -11.34 -2.86 -0.86
C ALA A 107 -11.47 -3.87 -2.02
N ARG A 108 -12.12 -3.49 -3.13
CA ARG A 108 -12.24 -4.35 -4.32
C ARG A 108 -10.90 -4.65 -4.98
N GLY A 109 -9.94 -3.73 -4.95
CA GLY A 109 -8.58 -3.98 -5.42
C GLY A 109 -7.87 -5.03 -4.59
N ILE A 110 -7.97 -4.90 -3.27
CA ILE A 110 -7.40 -5.86 -2.31
C ILE A 110 -8.07 -7.23 -2.46
N GLU A 111 -9.39 -7.28 -2.61
CA GLU A 111 -10.12 -8.52 -2.90
C GLU A 111 -9.59 -9.22 -4.16
N ARG A 112 -9.42 -8.47 -5.26
CA ARG A 112 -8.85 -9.02 -6.50
C ARG A 112 -7.43 -9.55 -6.30
N ALA A 113 -6.59 -8.85 -5.54
CA ALA A 113 -5.23 -9.30 -5.24
C ALA A 113 -5.23 -10.61 -4.45
N LEU A 114 -6.06 -10.71 -3.40
CA LEU A 114 -6.25 -11.93 -2.62
C LEU A 114 -6.80 -13.08 -3.47
N ASP A 115 -7.83 -12.83 -4.30
CA ASP A 115 -8.45 -13.84 -5.16
C ASP A 115 -7.47 -14.40 -6.20
N ARG A 116 -6.58 -13.53 -6.72
CA ARG A 116 -5.50 -13.92 -7.64
C ARG A 116 -4.32 -14.57 -6.93
N LYS A 117 -4.35 -14.69 -5.60
CA LYS A 117 -3.24 -15.19 -4.77
C LYS A 117 -1.95 -14.44 -5.05
N ALA A 118 -2.05 -13.11 -5.11
CA ALA A 118 -0.90 -12.22 -5.18
C ALA A 118 0.07 -12.49 -4.02
N HIS A 119 1.34 -12.16 -4.23
CA HIS A 119 2.41 -12.35 -3.28
C HIS A 119 3.40 -11.19 -3.38
N GLY A 120 4.31 -11.09 -2.41
CA GLY A 120 5.30 -10.03 -2.32
C GLY A 120 4.97 -9.02 -1.22
N LEU A 121 5.75 -7.94 -1.18
CA LEU A 121 5.72 -6.91 -0.15
C LEU A 121 4.34 -6.25 -0.03
N ALA A 122 3.65 -6.02 -1.15
CA ALA A 122 2.32 -5.42 -1.12
C ALA A 122 1.35 -6.17 -0.21
N MET A 123 1.42 -7.50 -0.17
CA MET A 123 0.51 -8.29 0.67
C MET A 123 0.75 -8.12 2.16
N ALA A 124 1.96 -7.74 2.58
CA ALA A 124 2.28 -7.42 3.97
C ALA A 124 1.96 -5.94 4.31
N GLU A 125 1.95 -5.06 3.31
CA GLU A 125 1.66 -3.63 3.47
C GLU A 125 0.15 -3.33 3.49
N LEU A 126 -0.64 -4.08 2.71
CA LEU A 126 -2.09 -3.83 2.58
C LEU A 126 -2.90 -3.94 3.89
N PRO A 127 -2.60 -4.86 4.84
CA PRO A 127 -3.24 -4.84 6.16
C PRO A 127 -3.08 -3.50 6.88
N TRP A 128 -1.88 -2.91 6.86
CA TRP A 128 -1.62 -1.61 7.48
C TRP A 128 -2.41 -0.49 6.81
N VAL A 129 -2.47 -0.48 5.47
CA VAL A 129 -3.32 0.46 4.72
C VAL A 129 -4.78 0.36 5.18
N LEU A 130 -5.32 -0.85 5.35
CA LEU A 130 -6.67 -1.06 5.85
C LEU A 130 -6.86 -0.56 7.29
N ALA A 131 -5.89 -0.81 8.17
CA ALA A 131 -5.92 -0.35 9.56
C ALA A 131 -5.85 1.17 9.69
N GLU A 132 -5.05 1.84 8.85
CA GLU A 132 -4.95 3.32 8.82
C GLU A 132 -6.22 3.99 8.26
N ILE A 133 -6.87 3.35 7.27
CA ILE A 133 -8.16 3.85 6.78
C ILE A 133 -9.26 3.65 7.85
N ALA A 134 -9.19 2.57 8.62
CA ALA A 134 -10.08 2.24 9.74
C ALA A 134 -11.58 2.19 9.36
N GLU A 135 -11.89 1.76 8.14
CA GLU A 135 -13.28 1.52 7.75
C GLU A 135 -13.78 0.20 8.40
N PRO A 136 -14.93 0.17 9.10
CA PRO A 136 -15.40 -1.02 9.83
C PRO A 136 -15.48 -2.32 9.00
N SER A 137 -15.85 -2.22 7.72
CA SER A 137 -15.91 -3.36 6.79
C SER A 137 -14.53 -3.90 6.37
N ALA A 138 -13.43 -3.20 6.71
CA ALA A 138 -12.07 -3.70 6.51
C ALA A 138 -11.74 -4.94 7.35
N LEU A 139 -12.42 -5.14 8.48
CA LEU A 139 -12.22 -6.30 9.35
C LEU A 139 -12.42 -7.63 8.60
N ALA A 140 -13.40 -7.69 7.70
CA ALA A 140 -13.64 -8.88 6.89
C ALA A 140 -12.47 -9.17 5.92
N LEU A 141 -11.84 -8.12 5.38
CA LEU A 141 -10.65 -8.26 4.53
C LEU A 141 -9.43 -8.63 5.34
N LEU A 142 -9.19 -8.00 6.49
CA LEU A 142 -8.09 -8.34 7.40
C LEU A 142 -8.11 -9.82 7.79
N ARG A 143 -9.29 -10.38 8.09
CA ARG A 143 -9.43 -11.82 8.37
C ARG A 143 -9.06 -12.71 7.19
N ARG A 144 -9.21 -12.24 5.94
CA ARG A 144 -8.72 -13.00 4.77
C ARG A 144 -7.20 -13.04 4.69
N PHE A 145 -6.51 -12.01 5.16
CA PHE A 145 -5.04 -12.01 5.22
C PHE A 145 -4.48 -12.99 6.26
N LEU A 146 -5.24 -13.31 7.32
CA LEU A 146 -4.85 -14.37 8.29
C LEU A 146 -4.73 -15.76 7.65
N GLU A 147 -5.41 -15.98 6.52
CA GLU A 147 -5.34 -17.24 5.78
C GLU A 147 -4.19 -17.27 4.74
N HIS A 148 -3.35 -16.23 4.70
CA HIS A 148 -2.26 -16.13 3.75
C HIS A 148 -1.10 -17.09 4.11
N PRO A 149 -0.45 -17.75 3.13
CA PRO A 149 0.62 -18.72 3.42
C PRO A 149 1.91 -18.07 3.93
N ASN A 150 2.17 -16.81 3.58
CA ASN A 150 3.33 -16.06 4.07
C ASN A 150 3.08 -15.58 5.52
N ALA A 151 4.00 -15.89 6.43
CA ALA A 151 3.94 -15.50 7.83
C ALA A 151 3.98 -13.98 8.03
N ASP A 152 4.76 -13.24 7.23
CA ASP A 152 4.85 -11.78 7.37
C ASP A 152 3.50 -11.09 7.06
N VAL A 153 2.75 -11.65 6.11
CA VAL A 153 1.39 -11.18 5.78
C VAL A 153 0.40 -11.46 6.89
N VAL A 154 0.53 -12.62 7.54
CA VAL A 154 -0.28 -13.00 8.69
C VAL A 154 0.05 -12.10 9.89
N ALA A 155 1.33 -11.82 10.13
CA ALA A 155 1.77 -10.90 11.18
C ALA A 155 1.16 -9.50 11.00
N ALA A 156 1.28 -8.92 9.80
CA ALA A 156 0.69 -7.63 9.49
C ALA A 156 -0.83 -7.60 9.73
N ALA A 157 -1.54 -8.69 9.42
CA ALA A 157 -2.98 -8.81 9.69
C ALA A 157 -3.30 -8.92 11.19
N ILE A 158 -2.52 -9.66 11.96
CA ILE A 158 -2.64 -9.75 13.44
C ILE A 158 -2.46 -8.36 14.07
N GLU A 159 -1.39 -7.66 13.70
CA GLU A 159 -1.09 -6.32 14.22
C GLU A 159 -2.16 -5.30 13.82
N SER A 160 -2.63 -5.35 12.58
CA SER A 160 -3.71 -4.49 12.08
C SER A 160 -5.02 -4.71 12.84
N LEU A 161 -5.38 -5.96 13.15
CA LEU A 161 -6.55 -6.28 13.97
C LEU A 161 -6.40 -5.77 15.42
N ALA A 162 -5.20 -5.89 15.99
CA ALA A 162 -4.89 -5.36 17.32
C ALA A 162 -4.98 -3.83 17.36
N GLN A 163 -4.45 -3.15 16.34
CA GLN A 163 -4.50 -1.69 16.18
C GLN A 163 -5.96 -1.20 16.12
N LEU A 164 -6.82 -1.90 15.37
CA LEU A 164 -8.24 -1.59 15.27
C LEU A 164 -9.04 -1.98 16.53
N ARG A 165 -8.43 -2.71 17.47
CA ARG A 165 -9.04 -3.19 18.71
C ARG A 165 -10.37 -3.92 18.48
N ASP A 166 -10.43 -4.76 17.45
CA ASP A 166 -11.64 -5.51 17.11
C ASP A 166 -11.86 -6.65 18.12
N PRO A 167 -12.84 -6.57 19.05
CA PRO A 167 -13.09 -7.65 20.01
C PRO A 167 -13.55 -8.94 19.34
N GLU A 168 -14.14 -8.87 18.15
CA GLU A 168 -14.55 -10.07 17.41
C GLU A 168 -13.35 -10.82 16.80
N SER A 169 -12.15 -10.24 16.82
CA SER A 169 -10.93 -10.86 16.31
C SER A 169 -10.30 -11.85 17.31
N ILE A 170 -10.73 -11.86 18.58
CA ILE A 170 -10.16 -12.72 19.64
C ILE A 170 -10.08 -14.19 19.20
N ALA A 171 -11.17 -14.75 18.68
CA ALA A 171 -11.21 -16.14 18.25
C ALA A 171 -10.28 -16.43 17.06
N ASP A 172 -10.04 -15.44 16.20
CA ASP A 172 -9.09 -15.57 15.10
C ASP A 172 -7.65 -15.51 15.58
N LEU A 173 -7.34 -14.60 16.51
CA LEU A 173 -6.01 -14.44 17.10
C LEU A 173 -5.60 -15.67 17.93
N GLU A 174 -6.53 -16.25 18.70
CA GLU A 174 -6.27 -17.45 19.52
C GLU A 174 -5.77 -18.66 18.70
N ARG A 175 -6.11 -18.73 17.40
CA ARG A 175 -5.64 -19.79 16.50
C ARG A 175 -4.12 -19.77 16.30
N PHE A 176 -3.48 -18.62 16.47
CA PHE A 176 -2.07 -18.43 16.22
C PHE A 176 -1.19 -18.63 17.45
N LEU A 177 -1.76 -18.77 18.66
CA LEU A 177 -1.00 -18.87 19.93
C LEU A 177 0.06 -20.00 19.96
N SER A 178 -0.07 -21.03 19.14
CA SER A 178 0.90 -22.13 19.01
C SER A 178 1.66 -22.11 17.69
N ASP A 179 1.53 -21.05 16.90
CA ASP A 179 2.21 -20.88 15.61
C ASP A 179 3.65 -20.42 15.82
N SER A 180 4.59 -21.33 15.54
CA SER A 180 6.02 -21.11 15.73
C SER A 180 6.71 -20.51 14.51
N ARG A 181 5.98 -20.08 13.48
CA ARG A 181 6.59 -19.37 12.35
C ARG A 181 7.19 -18.06 12.85
N VAL A 182 8.46 -17.87 12.55
CA VAL A 182 9.21 -16.67 12.95
C VAL A 182 8.98 -15.58 11.91
N VAL A 183 8.70 -14.38 12.39
CA VAL A 183 8.59 -13.15 11.60
C VAL A 183 9.55 -12.11 12.14
N THR A 184 9.97 -11.19 11.28
CA THR A 184 10.76 -10.03 11.67
C THR A 184 9.83 -8.83 11.73
N ILE A 185 9.80 -8.14 12.87
CA ILE A 185 9.13 -6.86 13.03
C ILE A 185 10.21 -5.78 12.93
N GLU A 186 10.09 -4.91 11.94
CA GLU A 186 10.94 -3.73 11.80
C GLU A 186 10.37 -2.63 12.70
N ASP A 187 11.02 -2.38 13.84
CA ASP A 187 10.81 -1.16 14.62
C ASP A 187 11.97 -0.20 14.32
N PHE A 188 11.76 1.11 14.40
CA PHE A 188 12.54 2.19 13.75
C PHE A 188 14.09 2.12 13.81
N GLU A 189 14.69 1.30 14.69
CA GLU A 189 16.13 1.11 14.82
C GLU A 189 16.58 -0.36 14.98
N ASP A 190 15.67 -1.34 15.15
CA ASP A 190 16.01 -2.73 15.45
C ASP A 190 15.06 -3.73 14.76
N GLU A 191 15.64 -4.78 14.16
CA GLU A 191 14.89 -5.96 13.70
C GLU A 191 14.65 -6.90 14.87
N THR A 192 13.41 -6.98 15.34
CA THR A 192 13.04 -7.93 16.39
C THR A 192 12.44 -9.18 15.76
N LYS A 193 13.00 -10.35 16.11
CA LYS A 193 12.43 -11.64 15.72
C LYS A 193 11.46 -12.10 16.78
N THR A 194 10.24 -12.40 16.37
CA THR A 194 9.19 -12.98 17.20
C THR A 194 8.52 -14.13 16.47
N THR A 195 7.72 -14.92 17.17
CA THR A 195 6.82 -15.90 16.55
C THR A 195 5.43 -15.32 16.33
N LEU A 196 4.68 -15.86 15.37
CA LEU A 196 3.27 -15.52 15.23
C LEU A 196 2.46 -15.79 16.50
N GLY A 197 2.84 -16.81 17.30
CA GLY A 197 2.19 -17.10 18.57
C GLY A 197 2.45 -16.05 19.65
N GLU A 198 3.67 -15.55 19.76
CA GLU A 198 4.00 -14.43 20.65
C GLU A 198 3.28 -13.16 20.19
N LEU A 199 3.31 -12.85 18.89
CA LEU A 199 2.60 -11.70 18.32
C LEU A 199 1.08 -11.77 18.55
N ALA A 200 0.48 -12.95 18.41
CA ALA A 200 -0.93 -13.15 18.69
C ALA A 200 -1.27 -13.01 20.18
N ALA A 201 -0.38 -13.41 21.08
CA ALA A 201 -0.54 -13.20 22.51
C ALA A 201 -0.53 -11.70 22.86
N ASP A 202 0.43 -10.95 22.31
CA ASP A 202 0.51 -9.49 22.49
C ASP A 202 -0.73 -8.78 21.92
N ALA A 203 -1.19 -9.20 20.73
CA ALA A 203 -2.42 -8.70 20.11
C ALA A 203 -3.66 -8.95 20.99
N LEU A 204 -3.78 -10.12 21.61
CA LEU A 204 -4.88 -10.44 22.51
C LEU A 204 -4.89 -9.56 23.77
N ASP A 205 -3.71 -9.19 24.29
CA ASP A 205 -3.60 -8.29 25.43
C ASP A 205 -4.02 -6.84 25.09
N ILE A 206 -3.91 -6.44 23.81
CA ILE A 206 -4.38 -5.12 23.32
C ILE A 206 -5.90 -5.09 23.14
N VAL A 207 -6.50 -6.19 22.68
CA VAL A 207 -7.91 -6.27 22.28
C VAL A 207 -8.85 -6.55 23.46
N ARG A 208 -8.36 -7.16 24.55
CA ARG A 208 -9.13 -7.50 25.77
C ARG A 208 -9.33 -6.29 26.69
#